data_AF-A0A1W2ADD8-F1
#
_entry.id   AF-A0A1W2ADD8-F1
#
_cell.length_a   1.000
_cell.length_b   1.000
_cell.length_c   1.000
_cell.angle_alpha   90.00
_cell.angle_beta   90.00
_cell.angle_gamma   90.00
#
_symmetry.space_group_name_H-M   'P 1'
#
loop_
_entity.id
_entity.type
_entity.pdbx_description
1 polymer ?
#
loop_
_entity_poly.entity_id
_entity_poly.type
_entity_poly.pdbx_seq_one_letter_code
_entity_poly.pdbx_strand_id
1 'polypeptide(L)'
;MATCALELYFRKYLQEKTSLKQSSIKHYSEALRWISVHLLNKGLVTKDIYEVSDINRLYEFRAVLFADEEFRSLNIRGNSMYSAGLNHYIAFAEATDLEDHTVRIDKMDTPVEPGEYIIEQGVKRWKRSALIREQSIHSAGYLCEIESKHTTFIAASTGRQYMEGHHLIAMQRQDIFNNSLDIYANIVCLCPLCHRMLHYATKDQKMPVLNQLYEARKDRLANSGIKLSKEEFVEMTCC
;
A
#
# COMPACT_ATOMS: atom_id res chain seq x y z
N MET A 1 -17.47 -11.72 -2.64
CA MET A 1 -16.28 -11.23 -3.35
C MET A 1 -15.16 -11.17 -2.34
N ALA A 2 -13.97 -11.68 -2.67
CA ALA A 2 -12.80 -11.53 -1.80
C ALA A 2 -12.49 -10.04 -1.64
N THR A 3 -12.23 -9.61 -0.41
CA THR A 3 -11.80 -8.25 -0.07
C THR A 3 -10.43 -8.01 -0.72
N CYS A 4 -10.27 -6.93 -1.51
CA CYS A 4 -8.96 -6.60 -2.07
C CYS A 4 -8.01 -6.07 -0.97
N ALA A 5 -6.69 -6.13 -1.22
CA ALA A 5 -5.67 -5.72 -0.25
C ALA A 5 -5.90 -4.30 0.31
N LEU A 6 -6.23 -3.33 -0.57
CA LEU A 6 -6.45 -1.94 -0.16
C LEU A 6 -7.72 -1.75 0.68
N GLU A 7 -8.79 -2.52 0.44
CA GLU A 7 -9.97 -2.49 1.31
C GLU A 7 -9.62 -3.00 2.72
N LEU A 8 -8.82 -4.07 2.80
CA LEU A 8 -8.35 -4.60 4.09
C LEU A 8 -7.49 -3.58 4.83
N TYR A 9 -6.50 -2.98 4.16
CA TYR A 9 -5.64 -1.96 4.75
C TYR A 9 -6.40 -0.70 5.13
N PHE A 10 -7.37 -0.27 4.33
CA PHE A 10 -8.23 0.86 4.68
C PHE A 10 -9.00 0.61 5.99
N ARG A 11 -9.56 -0.59 6.18
CA ARG A 11 -10.24 -0.97 7.43
C ARG A 11 -9.26 -0.96 8.61
N LYS A 12 -8.04 -1.48 8.43
CA LYS A 12 -6.99 -1.46 9.47
C LYS A 12 -6.54 -0.04 9.82
N TYR A 13 -6.37 0.81 8.81
CA TYR A 13 -6.05 2.22 8.98
C TYR A 13 -7.12 2.93 9.83
N LEU A 14 -8.41 2.70 9.57
CA LEU A 14 -9.48 3.27 10.38
C LEU A 14 -9.45 2.76 11.84
N GLN A 15 -9.14 1.48 12.05
CA GLN A 15 -9.01 0.90 13.39
C GLN A 15 -7.86 1.53 14.18
N GLU A 16 -6.76 1.87 13.50
CA GLU A 16 -5.59 2.48 14.12
C GLU A 16 -5.76 3.99 14.32
N LYS A 17 -6.24 4.71 13.30
CA LYS A 17 -6.36 6.18 13.32
C LYS A 17 -7.50 6.69 14.18
N THR A 18 -8.54 5.90 14.41
CA THR A 18 -9.80 6.39 14.98
C THR A 18 -10.32 5.51 16.11
N SER A 19 -11.21 6.06 16.94
CA SER A 19 -11.98 5.30 17.93
C SER A 19 -13.30 4.74 17.39
N LEU A 20 -13.43 4.62 16.05
CA LEU A 20 -14.65 4.17 15.41
C LEU A 20 -14.98 2.72 15.78
N LYS A 21 -16.28 2.46 15.98
CA LYS A 21 -16.78 1.10 16.18
C LYS A 21 -16.61 0.28 14.90
N GLN A 22 -16.44 -1.03 15.03
CA GLN A 22 -16.33 -1.95 13.89
C GLN A 22 -17.53 -1.86 12.93
N SER A 23 -18.73 -1.56 13.44
CA SER A 23 -19.91 -1.29 12.61
C SER A 23 -19.72 -0.07 11.70
N SER A 24 -19.19 1.05 12.22
CA SER A 24 -18.89 2.25 11.43
C SER A 24 -17.85 1.98 10.35
N ILE A 25 -16.79 1.23 10.67
CA ILE A 25 -15.74 0.85 9.71
C ILE A 25 -16.32 -0.04 8.60
N LYS A 26 -17.18 -1.00 8.97
CA LYS A 26 -17.92 -1.82 8.01
C LYS A 26 -18.79 -0.95 7.10
N HIS A 27 -19.52 0.00 7.67
CA HIS A 27 -20.37 0.94 6.90
C HIS A 27 -19.58 1.80 5.92
N TYR A 28 -18.40 2.31 6.29
CA TYR A 28 -17.56 3.05 5.34
C TYR A 28 -17.03 2.18 4.21
N SER A 29 -16.70 0.92 4.48
CA SER A 29 -16.31 -0.03 3.44
C SER A 29 -17.49 -0.35 2.50
N GLU A 30 -18.70 -0.51 3.05
CA GLU A 30 -19.93 -0.68 2.27
C GLU A 30 -20.25 0.56 1.42
N ALA A 31 -20.00 1.75 1.96
CA ALA A 31 -20.14 3.01 1.22
C ALA A 31 -19.18 3.07 0.02
N LEU A 32 -17.92 2.68 0.19
CA LEU A 32 -16.94 2.60 -0.91
C LEU A 32 -17.32 1.57 -1.97
N ARG A 33 -17.94 0.45 -1.58
CA ARG A 33 -18.48 -0.52 -2.53
C ARG A 33 -19.59 0.09 -3.38
N TRP A 34 -20.50 0.85 -2.78
CA TRP A 34 -21.53 1.55 -3.54
C TRP A 34 -20.93 2.61 -4.46
N ILE A 35 -19.98 3.42 -3.95
CA ILE A 35 -19.27 4.44 -4.73
C ILE A 35 -18.59 3.79 -5.94
N SER A 36 -17.96 2.64 -5.75
CA SER A 36 -17.31 1.88 -6.82
C SER A 36 -18.29 1.52 -7.94
N VAL A 37 -19.49 1.02 -7.60
CA VAL A 37 -20.54 0.72 -8.59
C VAL A 37 -21.00 1.99 -9.32
N HIS A 38 -21.17 3.09 -8.61
CA HIS A 38 -21.61 4.34 -9.20
C HIS A 38 -20.54 4.95 -10.14
N LEU A 39 -19.26 4.89 -9.75
CA LEU A 39 -18.14 5.30 -10.60
C LEU A 39 -18.02 4.42 -11.84
N LEU A 40 -18.26 3.10 -11.71
CA LEU A 40 -18.25 2.15 -12.82
C LEU A 40 -19.36 2.48 -13.83
N ASN A 41 -20.57 2.76 -13.36
CA ASN A 41 -21.71 3.15 -14.22
C ASN A 41 -21.45 4.45 -14.98
N LYS A 42 -20.59 5.34 -14.45
CA LYS A 42 -20.15 6.57 -15.11
C LYS A 42 -18.91 6.37 -15.99
N GLY A 43 -18.35 5.16 -16.07
CA GLY A 43 -17.13 4.88 -16.83
C GLY A 43 -15.87 5.53 -16.27
N LEU A 44 -15.88 5.91 -14.99
CA LEU A 44 -14.75 6.59 -14.34
C LEU A 44 -13.70 5.61 -13.79
N VAL A 45 -14.13 4.39 -13.51
CA VAL A 45 -13.31 3.24 -13.10
C VAL A 45 -13.70 2.03 -13.96
N THR A 46 -12.80 1.06 -14.08
CA THR A 46 -13.02 -0.21 -14.78
C THR A 46 -13.46 -1.34 -13.85
N LYS A 47 -13.08 -1.28 -12.58
CA LYS A 47 -13.43 -2.29 -11.58
C LYS A 47 -14.05 -1.68 -10.33
N ASP A 48 -13.25 -0.97 -9.55
CA ASP A 48 -13.65 -0.38 -8.27
C ASP A 48 -12.72 0.78 -7.90
N ILE A 49 -13.04 1.51 -6.83
CA ILE A 49 -12.24 2.66 -6.39
C ILE A 49 -10.81 2.29 -5.97
N TYR A 50 -10.56 1.02 -5.61
CA TYR A 50 -9.25 0.55 -5.17
C TYR A 50 -8.26 0.34 -6.32
N GLU A 51 -8.71 0.36 -7.58
CA GLU A 51 -7.79 0.34 -8.73
C GLU A 51 -7.05 1.69 -8.91
N VAL A 52 -7.56 2.77 -8.30
CA VAL A 52 -7.03 4.12 -8.46
C VAL A 52 -5.91 4.36 -7.47
N SER A 53 -4.73 4.63 -8.02
CA SER A 53 -3.51 4.93 -7.28
C SER A 53 -3.11 6.40 -7.29
N ASP A 54 -3.71 7.20 -8.19
CA ASP A 54 -3.47 8.65 -8.26
C ASP A 54 -4.44 9.38 -7.32
N ILE A 55 -3.87 10.12 -6.37
CA ILE A 55 -4.64 10.92 -5.43
C ILE A 55 -5.45 12.03 -6.11
N ASN A 56 -4.93 12.64 -7.17
CA ASN A 56 -5.64 13.67 -7.91
C ASN A 56 -6.91 13.10 -8.54
N ARG A 57 -6.83 11.86 -9.04
CA ARG A 57 -7.98 11.14 -9.59
C ARG A 57 -9.04 10.85 -8.53
N LEU A 58 -8.65 10.55 -7.29
CA LEU A 58 -9.59 10.41 -6.18
C LEU A 58 -10.30 11.73 -5.84
N TYR A 59 -9.59 12.86 -5.92
CA TYR A 59 -10.18 14.18 -5.76
C TYR A 59 -11.13 14.55 -6.91
N GLU A 60 -10.79 14.21 -8.15
CA GLU A 60 -11.69 14.34 -9.30
C GLU A 60 -12.98 13.53 -9.07
N PHE A 61 -12.87 12.28 -8.63
CA PHE A 61 -14.04 11.44 -8.33
C PHE A 61 -14.92 12.04 -7.23
N ARG A 62 -14.29 12.56 -6.16
CA ARG A 62 -15.00 13.27 -5.10
C ARG A 62 -15.77 14.46 -5.65
N ALA A 63 -15.13 15.28 -6.50
CA ALA A 63 -15.79 16.44 -7.11
C ALA A 63 -17.00 16.03 -7.98
N VAL A 64 -16.83 15.00 -8.82
CA VAL A 64 -17.90 14.47 -9.68
C VAL A 64 -19.07 13.93 -8.84
N LEU A 65 -18.79 13.09 -7.83
CA LEU A 65 -19.81 12.54 -6.95
C LEU A 65 -20.55 13.65 -6.20
N PHE A 66 -19.83 14.65 -5.71
CA PHE A 66 -20.43 15.74 -4.94
C PHE A 66 -21.21 16.72 -5.83
N ALA A 67 -21.06 16.67 -7.15
CA ALA A 67 -21.89 17.40 -8.11
C ALA A 67 -23.14 16.62 -8.54
N ASP A 68 -23.17 15.30 -8.33
CA ASP A 68 -24.25 14.42 -8.78
C ASP A 68 -25.47 14.44 -7.84
N GLU A 69 -26.66 14.70 -8.39
CA GLU A 69 -27.90 14.82 -7.61
C GLU A 69 -28.37 13.50 -7.00
N GLU A 70 -28.15 12.37 -7.70
CA GLU A 70 -28.49 11.04 -7.20
C GLU A 70 -27.61 10.70 -5.99
N PHE A 71 -26.30 10.95 -6.12
CA PHE A 71 -25.35 10.78 -5.04
C PHE A 71 -25.69 11.67 -3.84
N ARG A 72 -25.95 12.96 -4.05
CA ARG A 72 -26.34 13.90 -2.98
C ARG A 72 -27.58 13.40 -2.23
N SER A 73 -28.62 13.01 -2.96
CA SER A 73 -29.87 12.50 -2.39
C SER A 73 -29.63 11.20 -1.60
N LEU A 74 -28.78 10.30 -2.10
CA LEU A 74 -28.39 9.10 -1.38
C LEU A 74 -27.58 9.42 -0.12
N ASN A 75 -26.63 10.35 -0.22
CA ASN A 75 -25.74 10.73 0.86
C ASN A 75 -26.53 11.35 2.03
N ILE A 76 -27.54 12.19 1.75
CA ILE A 76 -28.46 12.72 2.77
C ILE A 76 -29.22 11.58 3.46
N ARG A 77 -29.84 10.67 2.70
CA ARG A 77 -30.56 9.51 3.25
C ARG A 77 -29.65 8.59 4.07
N GLY A 78 -28.39 8.47 3.66
CA GLY A 78 -27.35 7.72 4.36
C GLY A 78 -26.66 8.48 5.48
N ASN A 79 -27.19 9.62 5.93
CA ASN A 79 -26.60 10.46 6.99
C ASN A 79 -25.11 10.78 6.74
N SER A 80 -24.77 11.18 5.52
CA SER A 80 -23.42 11.54 5.06
C SER A 80 -22.39 10.40 5.05
N MET A 81 -22.80 9.16 5.31
CA MET A 81 -21.91 7.99 5.40
C MET A 81 -21.06 7.76 4.14
N TYR A 82 -21.61 8.00 2.95
CA TYR A 82 -20.86 7.81 1.68
C TYR A 82 -19.75 8.84 1.53
N SER A 83 -20.08 10.12 1.73
CA SER A 83 -19.08 11.18 1.73
C SER A 83 -18.02 11.00 2.82
N ALA A 84 -18.40 10.55 4.02
CA ALA A 84 -17.47 10.26 5.10
C ALA A 84 -16.54 9.10 4.75
N GLY A 85 -17.08 7.99 4.23
CA GLY A 85 -16.29 6.84 3.77
C GLY A 85 -15.30 7.21 2.67
N LEU A 86 -15.72 8.02 1.68
CA LEU A 86 -14.84 8.52 0.63
C LEU A 86 -13.73 9.40 1.17
N ASN A 87 -14.06 10.37 2.04
CA ASN A 87 -13.06 11.27 2.62
C ASN A 87 -12.05 10.49 3.48
N HIS A 88 -12.49 9.47 4.22
CA HIS A 88 -11.60 8.59 4.96
C HIS A 88 -10.68 7.80 4.03
N TYR A 89 -11.18 7.32 2.90
CA TYR A 89 -10.36 6.60 1.93
C TYR A 89 -9.33 7.50 1.25
N ILE A 90 -9.71 8.75 0.95
CA ILE A 90 -8.78 9.78 0.45
C ILE A 90 -7.69 10.03 1.48
N ALA A 91 -8.02 10.25 2.76
CA ALA A 91 -7.03 10.44 3.82
C ALA A 91 -6.11 9.21 3.99
N PHE A 92 -6.65 8.00 3.87
CA PHE A 92 -5.84 6.78 3.82
C PHE A 92 -4.87 6.79 2.63
N ALA A 93 -5.34 7.17 1.44
CA ALA A 93 -4.52 7.21 0.24
C ALA A 93 -3.42 8.30 0.30
N GLU A 94 -3.72 9.47 0.88
CA GLU A 94 -2.74 10.54 1.10
C GLU A 94 -1.65 10.15 2.10
N ALA A 95 -2.04 9.39 3.13
CA ALA A 95 -1.15 8.83 4.13
C ALA A 95 -0.25 9.86 4.84
N THR A 96 -0.75 11.09 5.01
CA THR A 96 -0.04 12.15 5.77
C THR A 96 0.22 11.72 7.21
N ASP A 97 -0.72 10.99 7.81
CA ASP A 97 -0.59 10.50 9.19
C ASP A 97 0.44 9.34 9.34
N LEU A 98 0.86 8.72 8.23
CA LEU A 98 1.97 7.76 8.24
C LEU A 98 3.32 8.49 8.27
N GLU A 99 3.40 9.62 7.57
CA GLU A 99 4.62 10.44 7.49
C GLU A 99 4.94 11.13 8.82
N ASP A 100 3.94 11.64 9.53
CA ASP A 100 4.12 12.22 10.87
C ASP A 100 4.09 11.19 12.02
N HIS A 101 3.95 9.90 11.66
CA HIS A 101 3.90 8.75 12.56
C HIS A 101 2.72 8.73 13.55
N THR A 102 1.67 9.52 13.31
CA THR A 102 0.43 9.45 14.11
C THR A 102 -0.27 8.10 13.92
N VAL A 103 -0.11 7.48 12.75
CA VAL A 103 -0.54 6.12 12.44
C VAL A 103 0.69 5.24 12.19
N ARG A 104 0.74 4.09 12.86
CA ARG A 104 1.85 3.15 12.76
C ARG A 104 1.59 2.09 11.71
N ILE A 105 2.37 2.12 10.62
CA ILE A 105 2.18 1.18 9.49
C ILE A 105 2.34 -0.29 9.89
N ASP A 106 3.19 -0.58 10.88
CA ASP A 106 3.40 -1.93 11.41
C ASP A 106 2.17 -2.49 12.15
N LYS A 107 1.26 -1.63 12.62
CA LYS A 107 -0.02 -2.07 13.23
C LYS A 107 -1.02 -2.60 12.21
N MET A 108 -0.77 -2.34 10.92
CA MET A 108 -1.60 -2.83 9.83
C MET A 108 -1.07 -4.13 9.22
N ASP A 109 0.10 -4.62 9.63
CA ASP A 109 0.66 -5.88 9.14
C ASP A 109 -0.30 -7.04 9.41
N THR A 110 -0.77 -7.69 8.35
CA THR A 110 -1.81 -8.73 8.41
C THR A 110 -1.73 -9.58 7.15
N PRO A 111 -2.17 -10.86 7.19
CA PRO A 111 -2.23 -11.68 6.00
C PRO A 111 -3.19 -11.08 4.98
N VAL A 112 -2.74 -11.03 3.73
CA VAL A 112 -3.46 -10.47 2.59
C VAL A 112 -3.51 -11.53 1.50
N GLU A 113 -4.67 -11.77 0.91
CA GLU A 113 -4.78 -12.70 -0.23
C GLU A 113 -4.00 -12.16 -1.45
N PRO A 114 -3.33 -13.01 -2.24
CA PRO A 114 -2.66 -12.60 -3.46
C PRO A 114 -3.61 -11.87 -4.42
N GLY A 115 -3.10 -10.79 -5.03
CA GLY A 115 -3.87 -9.94 -5.94
C GLY A 115 -4.10 -10.55 -7.32
N GLU A 116 -4.36 -9.70 -8.30
CA GLU A 116 -4.46 -10.14 -9.69
C GLU A 116 -3.07 -10.31 -10.32
N TYR A 117 -2.99 -11.10 -11.38
CA TYR A 117 -1.82 -11.17 -12.25
C TYR A 117 -2.21 -10.89 -13.71
N ILE A 118 -1.21 -10.53 -14.50
CA ILE A 118 -1.30 -10.42 -15.95
C ILE A 118 -0.29 -11.37 -16.60
N ILE A 119 -0.54 -11.72 -17.86
CA ILE A 119 0.45 -12.39 -18.70
C ILE A 119 1.06 -11.33 -19.61
N GLU A 120 2.33 -11.05 -19.43
CA GLU A 120 3.08 -10.07 -20.23
C GLU A 120 4.23 -10.81 -20.93
N GLN A 121 4.23 -10.80 -22.27
CA GLN A 121 5.23 -11.51 -23.07
C GLN A 121 5.37 -13.01 -22.70
N GLY A 122 4.24 -13.67 -22.39
CA GLY A 122 4.21 -15.08 -21.98
C GLY A 122 4.65 -15.35 -20.54
N VAL A 123 5.01 -14.32 -19.77
CA VAL A 123 5.43 -14.44 -18.38
C VAL A 123 4.32 -13.95 -17.45
N LYS A 124 3.99 -14.74 -16.43
CA LYS A 124 3.07 -14.35 -15.37
C LYS A 124 3.71 -13.24 -14.52
N ARG A 125 2.99 -12.12 -14.37
CA ARG A 125 3.39 -11.00 -13.51
C ARG A 125 2.26 -10.60 -12.60
N TRP A 126 2.50 -10.70 -11.30
CA TRP A 126 1.57 -10.25 -10.28
C TRP A 126 1.50 -8.72 -10.25
N LYS A 127 0.28 -8.17 -10.24
CA LYS A 127 0.04 -6.73 -10.13
C LYS A 127 0.50 -6.24 -8.75
N ARG A 128 1.00 -5.00 -8.71
CA ARG A 128 1.47 -4.33 -7.50
C ARG A 128 0.66 -3.06 -7.29
N SER A 129 0.38 -2.73 -6.05
CA SER A 129 -0.29 -1.50 -5.65
C SER A 129 0.74 -0.39 -5.51
N ALA A 130 0.65 0.60 -6.41
CA ALA A 130 1.42 1.82 -6.26
C ALA A 130 1.10 2.52 -4.94
N LEU A 131 -0.15 2.47 -4.47
CA LEU A 131 -0.55 3.09 -3.22
C LEU A 131 0.14 2.46 -2.00
N ILE A 132 0.24 1.12 -1.94
CA ILE A 132 0.95 0.43 -0.85
C ILE A 132 2.43 0.81 -0.86
N ARG A 133 3.05 0.88 -2.05
CA ARG A 133 4.45 1.29 -2.21
C ARG A 133 4.68 2.73 -1.72
N GLU A 134 3.86 3.69 -2.17
CA GLU A 134 4.01 5.10 -1.77
C GLU A 134 3.77 5.27 -0.27
N GLN A 135 2.77 4.59 0.30
CA GLN A 135 2.52 4.59 1.74
C GLN A 135 3.69 4.05 2.57
N SER A 136 4.40 3.01 2.08
CA SER A 136 5.62 2.54 2.72
C SER A 136 6.73 3.62 2.70
N ILE A 137 6.89 4.36 1.60
CA ILE A 137 7.85 5.47 1.51
C ILE A 137 7.46 6.62 2.45
N HIS A 138 6.17 6.99 2.49
CA HIS A 138 5.64 8.00 3.41
C HIS A 138 5.92 7.61 4.86
N SER A 139 5.64 6.36 5.23
CA SER A 139 5.87 5.86 6.59
C SER A 139 7.33 5.89 7.04
N ALA A 140 8.27 5.88 6.09
CA ALA A 140 9.70 6.01 6.35
C ALA A 140 10.18 7.48 6.36
N GLY A 141 9.27 8.45 6.21
CA GLY A 141 9.59 9.87 6.21
C GLY A 141 10.52 10.28 5.07
N TYR A 142 10.48 9.56 3.94
CA TYR A 142 11.43 9.74 2.83
C TYR A 142 12.90 9.60 3.26
N LEU A 143 13.18 8.70 4.22
CA LEU A 143 14.53 8.34 4.66
C LEU A 143 14.86 6.91 4.20
N CYS A 144 16.13 6.67 3.86
CA CYS A 144 16.58 5.34 3.51
C CYS A 144 16.64 4.46 4.79
N GLU A 145 15.99 3.30 4.75
CA GLU A 145 15.91 2.41 5.91
C GLU A 145 17.19 1.57 6.13
N ILE A 146 18.13 1.59 5.18
CA ILE A 146 19.47 1.04 5.39
C ILE A 146 20.35 2.03 6.15
N GLU A 147 20.32 3.30 5.76
CA GLU A 147 21.07 4.38 6.39
C GLU A 147 20.31 5.71 6.22
N SER A 148 19.73 6.17 7.32
CA SER A 148 18.88 7.38 7.38
C SER A 148 19.59 8.67 6.97
N LYS A 149 20.92 8.72 7.04
CA LYS A 149 21.72 9.91 6.69
C LYS A 149 21.95 10.06 5.18
N HIS A 150 21.62 9.05 4.37
CA HIS A 150 21.73 9.18 2.92
C HIS A 150 20.79 10.27 2.40
N THR A 151 21.36 11.17 1.60
CA THR A 151 20.62 12.23 0.95
C THR A 151 20.48 11.99 -0.55
N THR A 152 19.41 12.53 -1.12
CA THR A 152 19.13 12.49 -2.56
C THR A 152 18.59 13.84 -3.02
N PHE A 153 18.37 13.99 -4.33
CA PHE A 153 17.74 15.20 -4.85
C PHE A 153 16.27 15.31 -4.39
N ILE A 154 15.75 16.54 -4.38
CA ILE A 154 14.33 16.77 -4.08
C ILE A 154 13.49 16.46 -5.32
N ALA A 155 12.54 15.54 -5.19
CA ALA A 155 11.62 15.18 -6.26
C ALA A 155 10.56 16.26 -6.44
N ALA A 156 10.38 16.76 -7.67
CA ALA A 156 9.41 17.80 -7.96
C ALA A 156 7.95 17.39 -7.65
N SER A 157 7.65 16.08 -7.76
CA SER A 157 6.32 15.53 -7.53
C SER A 157 5.91 15.51 -6.06
N THR A 158 6.87 15.37 -5.14
CA THR A 158 6.58 15.25 -3.69
C THR A 158 7.10 16.42 -2.88
N GLY A 159 8.06 17.20 -3.40
CA GLY A 159 8.79 18.20 -2.62
C GLY A 159 9.69 17.60 -1.54
N ARG A 160 9.91 16.29 -1.56
CA ARG A 160 10.71 15.52 -0.58
C ARG A 160 11.92 14.88 -1.24
N GLN A 161 12.82 14.30 -0.44
CA GLN A 161 13.94 13.52 -0.96
C GLN A 161 13.45 12.36 -1.84
N TYR A 162 14.09 12.17 -2.99
CA TYR A 162 13.77 11.06 -3.87
C TYR A 162 14.18 9.73 -3.24
N MET A 163 13.21 8.83 -3.07
CA MET A 163 13.39 7.48 -2.55
C MET A 163 12.64 6.48 -3.43
N GLU A 164 13.03 5.21 -3.36
CA GLU A 164 12.49 4.11 -4.13
C GLU A 164 11.95 3.04 -3.18
N GLY A 165 10.68 2.67 -3.33
CA GLY A 165 10.10 1.54 -2.60
C GLY A 165 10.52 0.21 -3.22
N HIS A 166 11.14 -0.66 -2.43
CA HIS A 166 11.70 -1.94 -2.86
C HIS A 166 11.03 -3.11 -2.13
N HIS A 167 10.50 -4.08 -2.88
CA HIS A 167 10.05 -5.35 -2.31
C HIS A 167 11.28 -6.21 -1.95
N LEU A 168 11.46 -6.55 -0.67
CA LEU A 168 12.57 -7.36 -0.19
C LEU A 168 12.49 -8.78 -0.75
N ILE A 169 11.39 -9.48 -0.52
CA ILE A 169 11.08 -10.75 -1.18
C ILE A 169 10.58 -10.42 -2.58
N ALA A 170 11.29 -10.91 -3.58
CA ALA A 170 11.00 -10.61 -4.98
C ALA A 170 9.57 -11.04 -5.38
N MET A 171 8.82 -10.15 -6.01
CA MET A 171 7.42 -10.40 -6.43
C MET A 171 7.28 -11.58 -7.40
N GLN A 172 8.35 -11.96 -8.11
CA GLN A 172 8.38 -13.16 -8.97
C GLN A 172 8.18 -14.45 -8.18
N ARG A 173 8.44 -14.43 -6.86
CA ARG A 173 8.25 -15.58 -5.97
C ARG A 173 6.83 -15.70 -5.43
N GLN A 174 5.91 -14.80 -5.78
CA GLN A 174 4.54 -14.80 -5.24
C GLN A 174 3.84 -16.17 -5.33
N ASP A 175 4.11 -16.97 -6.37
CA ASP A 175 3.49 -18.28 -6.56
C ASP A 175 3.84 -19.34 -5.50
N ILE A 176 4.90 -19.13 -4.70
CA ILE A 176 5.26 -20.04 -3.59
C ILE A 176 4.63 -19.62 -2.26
N PHE A 177 3.92 -18.50 -2.23
CA PHE A 177 3.29 -17.96 -1.03
C PHE A 177 1.77 -17.96 -1.14
N ASN A 178 1.10 -18.42 -0.08
CA ASN A 178 -0.35 -18.33 0.04
C ASN A 178 -0.83 -16.90 0.32
N ASN A 179 0.04 -16.04 0.87
CA ASN A 179 -0.27 -14.64 1.15
C ASN A 179 0.47 -13.72 0.16
N SER A 180 -0.08 -12.55 -0.09
CA SER A 180 0.49 -11.52 -0.96
C SER A 180 1.87 -11.07 -0.46
N LEU A 181 2.81 -10.96 -1.40
CA LEU A 181 4.11 -10.31 -1.21
C LEU A 181 4.01 -8.79 -1.38
N ASP A 182 2.91 -8.28 -1.95
CA ASP A 182 2.66 -6.85 -2.09
C ASP A 182 2.00 -6.28 -0.84
N ILE A 183 2.80 -6.19 0.22
CA ILE A 183 2.39 -5.83 1.58
C ILE A 183 3.41 -4.86 2.21
N TYR A 184 2.99 -4.04 3.18
CA TYR A 184 3.87 -3.05 3.82
C TYR A 184 5.12 -3.68 4.46
N ALA A 185 4.97 -4.86 5.08
CA ALA A 185 6.07 -5.57 5.72
C ALA A 185 7.21 -5.92 4.76
N ASN A 186 6.88 -6.19 3.49
CA ASN A 186 7.81 -6.59 2.45
C ASN A 186 8.38 -5.41 1.63
N ILE A 187 7.88 -4.19 1.82
CA ILE A 187 8.37 -3.00 1.11
C ILE A 187 9.23 -2.15 2.05
N VAL A 188 10.42 -1.79 1.58
CA VAL A 188 11.39 -0.94 2.27
C VAL A 188 11.63 0.34 1.46
N CYS A 189 11.76 1.49 2.14
CA CYS A 189 12.12 2.76 1.52
C CYS A 189 13.65 2.88 1.39
N LEU A 190 14.17 3.03 0.16
CA LEU A 190 15.60 3.06 -0.11
C LEU A 190 16.01 4.27 -0.93
N CYS A 191 17.21 4.80 -0.69
CA CYS A 191 17.83 5.70 -1.66
C CYS A 191 18.24 4.91 -2.93
N PRO A 192 18.40 5.56 -4.09
CA PRO A 192 18.73 4.88 -5.34
C PRO A 192 20.03 4.07 -5.25
N LEU A 193 21.04 4.53 -4.51
CA LEU A 193 22.30 3.81 -4.35
C LEU A 193 22.11 2.49 -3.59
N CYS A 194 21.41 2.52 -2.46
CA CYS A 194 21.12 1.33 -1.67
C CYS A 194 20.22 0.34 -2.42
N HIS A 195 19.23 0.83 -3.16
CA HIS A 195 18.38 -0.03 -3.98
C HIS A 195 19.20 -0.74 -5.07
N ARG A 196 20.07 -0.02 -5.78
CA ARG A 196 20.96 -0.61 -6.80
C ARG A 196 21.99 -1.55 -6.18
N MET A 197 22.48 -1.27 -4.98
CA MET A 197 23.36 -2.16 -4.23
C MET A 197 22.68 -3.51 -3.95
N LEU A 198 21.42 -3.53 -3.51
CA LEU A 198 20.67 -4.76 -3.30
C LEU A 198 20.46 -5.58 -4.58
N HIS A 199 20.38 -4.95 -5.75
CA HIS A 199 20.29 -5.66 -7.03
C HIS A 199 21.64 -6.13 -7.55
N TYR A 200 22.67 -5.29 -7.54
CA TYR A 200 23.87 -5.49 -8.36
C TYR A 200 25.17 -5.72 -7.60
N ALA A 201 25.22 -5.46 -6.30
CA ALA A 201 26.45 -5.66 -5.53
C ALA A 201 26.81 -7.15 -5.40
N THR A 202 28.02 -7.45 -4.97
CA THR A 202 28.40 -8.85 -4.70
C THR A 202 27.62 -9.40 -3.49
N LYS A 203 27.51 -10.72 -3.39
CA LYS A 203 26.86 -11.37 -2.24
C LYS A 203 27.44 -10.90 -0.91
N ASP A 204 28.76 -10.76 -0.84
CA ASP A 204 29.48 -10.32 0.37
C ASP A 204 29.11 -8.88 0.76
N GLN A 205 28.87 -8.00 -0.21
CA GLN A 205 28.41 -6.63 0.04
C GLN A 205 26.93 -6.57 0.43
N LYS A 206 26.08 -7.44 -0.17
CA LYS A 206 24.65 -7.51 0.16
C LYS A 206 24.43 -8.08 1.57
N MET A 207 25.22 -9.05 2.01
CA MET A 207 24.93 -9.84 3.21
C MET A 207 24.76 -9.02 4.51
N PRO A 208 25.62 -8.04 4.85
CA PRO A 208 25.42 -7.23 6.05
C PRO A 208 24.08 -6.47 6.03
N VAL A 209 23.71 -5.95 4.86
CA VAL A 209 22.47 -5.19 4.67
C VAL A 209 21.24 -6.10 4.68
N LEU A 210 21.30 -7.26 4.02
CA LEU A 210 20.22 -8.24 4.07
C LEU A 210 19.98 -8.76 5.49
N ASN A 211 21.05 -8.93 6.27
CA ASN A 211 20.95 -9.29 7.68
C ASN A 211 20.22 -8.21 8.50
N GLN A 212 20.59 -6.94 8.32
CA GLN A 212 19.92 -5.82 8.97
C GLN A 212 18.43 -5.76 8.60
N LEU A 213 18.10 -5.89 7.32
CA LEU A 213 16.73 -5.85 6.82
C LEU A 213 15.90 -7.04 7.31
N TYR A 214 16.48 -8.24 7.35
CA TYR A 214 15.80 -9.41 7.90
C TYR A 214 15.43 -9.20 9.37
N GLU A 215 16.38 -8.76 10.21
CA GLU A 215 16.09 -8.51 11.63
C GLU A 215 15.03 -7.42 11.82
N ALA A 216 15.04 -6.39 10.98
CA ALA A 216 14.05 -5.32 11.01
C ALA A 216 12.64 -5.76 10.55
N ARG A 217 12.53 -6.83 9.74
CA ARG A 217 11.29 -7.19 9.04
C ARG A 217 10.73 -8.56 9.38
N LYS A 218 11.48 -9.47 10.01
CA LYS A 218 11.05 -10.86 10.28
C LYS A 218 9.70 -10.95 10.99
N ASP A 219 9.46 -10.13 12.01
CA ASP A 219 8.22 -10.17 12.79
C ASP A 219 7.05 -9.58 12.00
N ARG A 220 7.31 -8.51 11.25
CA ARG A 220 6.33 -7.86 10.35
C ARG A 220 5.87 -8.82 9.23
N LEU A 221 6.83 -9.53 8.63
CA LEU A 221 6.57 -10.56 7.62
C LEU A 221 5.76 -11.71 8.23
N ALA A 222 6.15 -12.20 9.41
CA ALA A 222 5.44 -13.28 10.10
C ALA A 222 3.99 -12.88 10.46
N ASN A 223 3.77 -11.65 10.94
CA ASN A 223 2.43 -11.10 11.20
C ASN A 223 1.59 -10.98 9.93
N SER A 224 2.24 -10.84 8.78
CA SER A 224 1.60 -10.83 7.46
C SER A 224 1.46 -12.22 6.84
N GLY A 225 1.72 -13.28 7.61
CA GLY A 225 1.59 -14.66 7.15
C GLY A 225 2.73 -15.14 6.25
N ILE A 226 3.87 -14.44 6.24
CA ILE A 226 5.10 -14.82 5.54
C ILE A 226 6.14 -15.20 6.58
N LYS A 227 6.30 -16.50 6.81
CA LYS A 227 7.29 -17.03 7.75
C LYS A 227 8.45 -17.61 6.95
N LEU A 228 9.64 -17.06 7.15
CA LEU A 228 10.87 -17.49 6.49
C LEU A 228 12.00 -17.51 7.51
N SER A 229 12.93 -18.44 7.34
CA SER A 229 14.24 -18.35 7.98
C SER A 229 15.06 -17.21 7.36
N LYS A 230 16.18 -16.89 7.99
CA LYS A 230 17.12 -15.91 7.47
C LYS A 230 17.74 -16.36 6.15
N GLU A 231 18.05 -17.65 6.05
CA GLU A 231 18.61 -18.27 4.86
C GLU A 231 17.63 -18.20 3.69
N GLU A 232 16.36 -18.53 3.93
CA GLU A 232 15.29 -18.43 2.93
C GLU A 232 15.07 -16.97 2.51
N PHE A 233 15.05 -16.02 3.45
CA PHE A 233 14.94 -14.60 3.13
C PHE A 233 16.08 -14.12 2.23
N VAL A 234 17.33 -14.48 2.52
CA VAL A 234 18.49 -14.12 1.69
C VAL A 234 18.38 -14.75 0.31
N GLU A 235 18.00 -16.02 0.20
CA GLU A 235 17.78 -16.67 -1.09
C GLU A 235 16.69 -15.96 -1.91
N MET A 236 15.62 -15.51 -1.23
CA MET A 236 14.45 -14.94 -1.89
C MET A 236 14.58 -13.45 -2.28
N THR A 237 15.53 -12.74 -1.67
CA THR A 237 15.86 -11.33 -1.95
C THR A 237 16.89 -11.17 -3.07
N CYS A 238 17.67 -12.23 -3.36
CA CYS A 238 18.66 -12.21 -4.42
C CYS A 238 17.99 -12.23 -5.80
N CYS A 239 17.94 -11.07 -6.44
CA CYS A 239 17.73 -10.91 -7.88
C CYS A 239 19.07 -10.99 -8.62
#